data_AF-A0A5C5FMF4-F1
#
_entry.id   AF-A0A5C5FMF4-F1
#
_cell.length_a   1.000
_cell.length_b   1.000
_cell.length_c   1.000
_cell.angle_alpha   90.00
_cell.angle_beta   90.00
_cell.angle_gamma   90.00
#
_symmetry.space_group_name_H-M   'P 1'
#
loop_
_entity.id
_entity.type
_entity.pdbx_description
1 polymer ?
#
loop_
_entity_poly.entity_id
_entity_poly.type
_entity_poly.pdbx_seq_one_letter_code
_entity_poly.pdbx_strand_id
1 'polypeptide(L)'
;MGKHVKPSYEEMLDCAIGVEAKGGKGKVSRQKIKAYLADQYKVNMDSNKAKEQLKEALKTRMDAGLVIQEKGSFKFSPEGVKHFRESYSIEEEGSGSEEQQEADTVRRRALGL
;
A
#
# COMPACT_ATOMS: atom_id res chain seq x y z
N MET A 1 17.90 1.65 -23.51
CA MET A 1 16.50 2.10 -23.73
C MET A 1 15.59 1.26 -22.86
N GLY A 2 15.33 1.68 -21.62
CA GLY A 2 14.41 0.96 -20.74
C GLY A 2 12.99 1.13 -21.29
N LYS A 3 12.36 0.05 -21.74
CA LYS A 3 10.94 0.07 -22.09
C LYS A 3 10.20 0.50 -20.82
N HIS A 4 9.47 1.61 -20.85
CA HIS A 4 8.49 1.93 -19.81
C HIS A 4 7.42 0.83 -19.87
N VAL A 5 7.63 -0.25 -19.12
CA VAL A 5 6.65 -1.31 -18.97
C VAL A 5 5.51 -0.70 -18.18
N LYS A 6 4.32 -0.65 -18.79
CA LYS A 6 3.12 -0.24 -18.07
C LYS A 6 2.92 -1.22 -16.91
N PRO A 7 2.70 -0.74 -15.67
CA PRO A 7 2.44 -1.65 -14.57
C PRO A 7 1.21 -2.52 -14.88
N SER A 8 1.23 -3.73 -14.37
CA SER A 8 0.09 -4.65 -14.42
C SER A 8 -1.05 -4.14 -13.54
N TYR A 9 -2.27 -4.66 -13.76
CA TYR A 9 -3.40 -4.32 -12.88
C TYR A 9 -3.20 -4.80 -11.44
N GLU A 10 -2.39 -5.84 -11.23
CA GLU A 10 -2.01 -6.33 -9.91
C GLU A 10 -1.11 -5.31 -9.20
N GLU A 11 -0.10 -4.77 -9.90
CA GLU A 11 0.78 -3.74 -9.33
C GLU A 11 0.04 -2.43 -9.06
N MET A 12 -0.84 -2.03 -9.97
CA MET A 12 -1.69 -0.85 -9.78
C MET A 12 -2.64 -1.03 -8.58
N LEU A 13 -3.20 -2.24 -8.41
CA LEU A 13 -4.06 -2.59 -7.28
C LEU A 13 -3.30 -2.54 -5.96
N ASP A 14 -2.11 -3.14 -5.91
CA ASP A 14 -1.28 -3.15 -4.71
C ASP A 14 -0.94 -1.73 -4.29
N CYS A 15 -0.52 -0.89 -5.24
CA CYS A 15 -0.27 0.53 -4.99
C CYS A 15 -1.53 1.26 -4.50
N ALA A 16 -2.68 1.02 -5.14
CA ALA A 16 -3.94 1.66 -4.75
C ALA A 16 -4.34 1.31 -3.32
N ILE A 17 -4.27 0.02 -2.94
CA ILE A 17 -4.58 -0.41 -1.59
C ILE A 17 -3.53 0.15 -0.63
N GLY A 18 -2.25 0.01 -0.92
CA GLY A 18 -1.18 0.45 -0.05
C GLY A 18 -1.18 1.94 0.25
N VAL A 19 -1.33 2.79 -0.77
CA VAL A 19 -1.36 4.24 -0.61
C VAL A 19 -2.64 4.69 0.10
N GLU A 20 -3.82 4.27 -0.37
CA GLU A 20 -5.10 4.69 0.25
C GLU A 20 -5.29 4.13 1.66
N ALA A 21 -4.71 2.96 1.97
CA ALA A 21 -4.74 2.33 3.28
C ALA A 21 -3.62 2.82 4.22
N LYS A 22 -2.84 3.85 3.85
CA LYS A 22 -1.70 4.38 4.63
C LYS A 22 -0.69 3.28 4.99
N GLY A 23 -0.14 2.62 3.97
CA GLY A 23 0.81 1.52 4.13
C GLY A 23 0.15 0.18 4.46
N GLY A 24 -1.08 -0.05 4.01
CA GLY A 24 -1.78 -1.34 4.16
C GLY A 24 -2.50 -1.56 5.50
N LYS A 25 -2.57 -0.56 6.37
CA LYS A 25 -3.19 -0.66 7.71
C LYS A 25 -4.71 -0.46 7.71
N GLY A 26 -5.26 0.05 6.62
CA GLY A 26 -6.69 0.35 6.44
C GLY A 26 -7.40 -0.50 5.39
N LYS A 27 -8.72 -0.28 5.29
CA LYS A 27 -9.57 -0.81 4.22
C LYS A 27 -9.86 0.26 3.18
N VAL A 28 -9.90 -0.13 1.92
CA VAL A 28 -10.10 0.75 0.77
C VAL A 28 -11.33 0.31 0.01
N SER A 29 -12.23 1.24 -0.28
CA SER A 29 -13.44 0.94 -1.06
C SER A 29 -13.08 0.68 -2.53
N ARG A 30 -13.90 -0.12 -3.22
CA ARG A 30 -13.72 -0.33 -4.67
C ARG A 30 -13.70 0.98 -5.46
N GLN A 31 -14.49 1.97 -5.03
CA GLN A 31 -14.54 3.28 -5.69
C GLN A 31 -13.22 4.04 -5.56
N LYS A 32 -12.59 4.01 -4.38
CA LYS A 32 -11.28 4.62 -4.17
C LYS A 32 -10.19 3.95 -5.01
N ILE A 33 -10.20 2.63 -5.11
CA ILE A 33 -9.27 1.90 -5.98
C ILE A 33 -9.44 2.35 -7.45
N LYS A 34 -10.69 2.43 -7.94
CA LYS A 34 -10.96 2.91 -9.30
C LYS A 34 -10.48 4.34 -9.54
N ALA A 35 -10.73 5.24 -8.58
CA ALA A 35 -10.27 6.63 -8.65
C ALA A 35 -8.75 6.71 -8.74
N TYR A 36 -8.05 5.98 -7.86
CA TYR A 36 -6.58 5.91 -7.88
C TYR A 36 -6.04 5.44 -9.25
N LEU A 37 -6.63 4.37 -9.82
CA LEU A 37 -6.21 3.85 -11.12
C LEU A 37 -6.45 4.86 -12.26
N ALA A 38 -7.57 5.59 -12.22
CA ALA A 38 -7.87 6.63 -13.19
C ALA A 38 -6.92 7.82 -13.06
N ASP A 39 -6.65 8.28 -11.84
CA ASP A 39 -5.86 9.48 -11.59
C ASP A 39 -4.36 9.24 -11.81
N GLN A 40 -3.81 8.17 -11.25
CA GLN A 40 -2.38 7.88 -11.27
C GLN A 40 -1.92 7.22 -12.56
N TYR A 41 -2.70 6.27 -13.09
CA TYR A 41 -2.29 5.47 -14.25
C TYR A 41 -3.07 5.78 -15.52
N LYS A 42 -3.97 6.77 -15.49
CA LYS A 42 -4.82 7.17 -16.62
C LYS A 42 -5.63 6.01 -17.19
N VAL A 43 -6.03 5.07 -16.32
CA VAL A 43 -6.86 3.93 -16.72
C VAL A 43 -8.31 4.40 -16.90
N ASN A 44 -8.88 4.13 -18.07
CA ASN A 44 -10.31 4.37 -18.31
C ASN A 44 -11.15 3.31 -17.57
N MET A 45 -11.56 3.63 -16.34
CA MET A 45 -12.36 2.74 -15.50
C MET A 45 -13.84 2.63 -15.90
N ASP A 46 -14.29 3.36 -16.93
CA ASP A 46 -15.61 3.16 -17.54
C ASP A 46 -15.62 2.01 -18.55
N SER A 47 -14.46 1.69 -19.12
CA SER A 47 -14.26 0.54 -20.00
C SER A 47 -14.56 -0.78 -19.29
N ASN A 48 -15.38 -1.63 -19.92
CA ASN A 48 -15.67 -2.98 -19.42
C ASN A 48 -14.40 -3.81 -19.29
N LYS A 49 -13.47 -3.68 -20.24
CA LYS A 49 -12.19 -4.39 -20.22
C LYS A 49 -11.35 -4.03 -18.99
N ALA A 50 -11.26 -2.74 -18.64
CA ALA A 50 -10.53 -2.31 -17.45
C ALA A 50 -11.18 -2.81 -16.15
N LYS A 51 -12.52 -2.83 -16.11
CA LYS A 51 -13.28 -3.38 -14.98
C LYS A 51 -13.04 -4.88 -14.80
N GLU A 52 -12.97 -5.63 -15.89
CA GLU A 52 -12.67 -7.06 -15.88
C GLU A 52 -11.24 -7.33 -15.45
N GLN A 53 -10.25 -6.61 -15.99
CA GLN A 53 -8.85 -6.76 -15.59
C GLN A 53 -8.62 -6.41 -14.11
N LEU A 54 -9.26 -5.37 -13.59
CA LEU A 54 -9.21 -5.07 -12.15
C LEU A 54 -9.88 -6.19 -11.31
N LYS A 55 -10.97 -6.78 -11.81
CA LYS A 55 -11.65 -7.88 -11.12
C LYS A 55 -10.78 -9.13 -11.09
N GLU A 56 -10.08 -9.42 -12.18
CA GLU A 56 -9.13 -10.52 -12.29
C GLU A 56 -7.94 -10.30 -11.34
N ALA A 57 -7.32 -9.11 -11.34
CA ALA A 57 -6.24 -8.78 -10.41
C ALA A 57 -6.66 -8.90 -8.93
N LEU A 58 -7.86 -8.43 -8.58
CA LEU A 58 -8.43 -8.62 -7.25
C LEU A 58 -8.57 -10.10 -6.90
N LYS A 59 -9.07 -10.91 -7.84
CA LYS A 59 -9.21 -12.35 -7.65
C LYS A 59 -7.84 -13.01 -7.46
N THR A 60 -6.85 -12.73 -8.30
CA THR A 60 -5.50 -13.29 -8.18
C THR A 60 -4.88 -12.97 -6.82
N ARG A 61 -4.97 -11.72 -6.36
CA ARG A 61 -4.42 -11.32 -5.05
C ARG A 61 -5.18 -11.91 -3.87
N MET A 62 -6.48 -12.16 -4.00
CA MET A 62 -7.27 -12.87 -3.00
C MET A 62 -6.95 -14.36 -2.97
N ASP A 63 -6.83 -15.01 -4.12
CA ASP A 63 -6.48 -16.43 -4.26
C ASP A 63 -5.05 -16.68 -3.73
N ALA A 64 -4.15 -15.71 -3.89
CA ALA A 64 -2.81 -15.72 -3.29
C ALA A 64 -2.78 -15.39 -1.79
N GLY A 65 -3.91 -15.10 -1.15
CA GLY A 65 -3.99 -14.77 0.27
C GLY A 65 -3.45 -13.39 0.66
N LEU A 66 -3.11 -12.53 -0.31
CA LEU A 66 -2.51 -11.21 -0.08
C LEU A 66 -3.56 -10.13 0.19
N VAL A 67 -4.74 -10.24 -0.41
CA VAL A 67 -5.84 -9.28 -0.25
C VAL A 67 -7.05 -9.96 0.36
N ILE A 68 -7.72 -9.27 1.28
CA ILE A 68 -8.95 -9.71 1.94
C ILE A 68 -10.07 -8.75 1.55
N GLN A 69 -11.19 -9.31 1.07
CA GLN A 69 -12.40 -8.55 0.82
C GLN A 69 -13.29 -8.53 2.07
N GLU A 70 -13.63 -7.32 2.53
CA GLU A 70 -14.62 -7.08 3.58
C GLU A 70 -15.80 -6.31 3.00
N LYS A 71 -16.88 -7.03 2.69
CA LYS A 71 -18.08 -6.48 2.02
C LYS A 71 -17.70 -5.81 0.69
N GLY A 72 -17.81 -4.47 0.62
CA GLY A 72 -17.44 -3.66 -0.55
C GLY A 72 -16.04 -3.03 -0.49
N SER A 73 -15.25 -3.37 0.53
CA SER A 73 -13.90 -2.85 0.76
C SER A 73 -12.85 -3.95 0.70
N PHE A 74 -11.60 -3.56 0.49
CA PHE A 74 -10.44 -4.43 0.36
C PHE A 74 -9.34 -3.96 1.29
N LYS A 75 -8.61 -4.89 1.90
CA LYS A 75 -7.43 -4.61 2.72
C LYS A 75 -6.36 -5.65 2.43
N PHE A 76 -5.11 -5.37 2.76
CA PHE A 76 -4.09 -6.41 2.75
C PHE A 76 -4.27 -7.36 3.92
N SER A 77 -3.94 -8.62 3.69
CA SER A 77 -3.64 -9.57 4.76
C SER A 77 -2.28 -9.23 5.40
N PRO A 78 -1.92 -9.82 6.56
CA PRO A 78 -0.57 -9.66 7.11
C PRO A 78 0.54 -10.00 6.10
N GLU A 79 0.33 -11.06 5.30
CA GLU A 79 1.25 -11.44 4.23
C GLU A 79 1.25 -10.44 3.07
N GLY A 80 0.07 -9.90 2.71
CA GLY A 80 -0.06 -8.85 1.72
C GLY A 80 0.68 -7.57 2.09
N VAL A 81 0.64 -7.16 3.36
CA VAL A 81 1.40 -5.99 3.85
C VAL A 81 2.90 -6.23 3.71
N LYS A 82 3.37 -7.43 4.06
CA LYS A 82 4.79 -7.81 3.92
C LYS A 82 5.21 -7.81 2.46
N HIS A 83 4.47 -8.50 1.60
CA HIS A 83 4.69 -8.54 0.16
C HIS A 83 4.72 -7.13 -0.45
N PHE A 84 3.78 -6.27 -0.06
CA PHE A 84 3.72 -4.88 -0.53
C PHE A 84 4.95 -4.08 -0.11
N ARG A 85 5.38 -4.17 1.15
CA ARG A 85 6.56 -3.47 1.65
C ARG A 85 7.85 -3.95 0.95
N GLU A 86 7.98 -5.26 0.75
CA GLU A 86 9.15 -5.87 0.08
C GLU A 86 9.20 -5.54 -1.42
N SER A 87 8.06 -5.64 -2.11
CA SER A 87 8.00 -5.50 -3.57
C SER A 87 8.12 -4.05 -4.04
N TYR A 88 7.60 -3.10 -3.26
CA TYR A 88 7.53 -1.70 -3.68
C TYR A 88 8.47 -0.78 -2.89
N SER A 89 9.34 -1.35 -2.04
CA SER A 89 10.34 -0.64 -1.22
C SER A 89 9.84 0.73 -0.78
N ILE A 90 8.71 0.75 -0.10
CA ILE A 90 8.29 1.95 0.60
C ILE A 90 9.19 2.00 1.80
N GLU A 91 10.29 2.76 1.68
CA GLU A 91 11.08 3.18 2.81
C GLU A 91 10.11 3.82 3.80
N GLU A 92 9.83 3.09 4.88
CA GLU A 92 8.99 3.55 5.96
C GLU A 92 9.77 4.70 6.62
N GLU A 93 9.57 5.94 6.17
CA GLU A 93 9.83 7.11 7.01
C GLU A 93 8.86 7.01 8.21
N GLY A 94 9.24 6.23 9.21
CA GLY A 94 8.51 6.10 10.46
C GLY A 94 8.25 4.68 10.95
N SER A 95 9.31 3.90 11.22
CA SER A 95 9.29 2.91 12.30
C SER A 95 10.64 2.87 13.02
N GLY A 96 11.09 4.03 13.50
CA GLY A 96 12.05 4.11 14.58
C GLY A 96 11.33 3.84 15.91
N SER A 97 11.10 2.57 16.23
CA SER A 97 10.81 2.20 17.61
C SER A 97 12.13 2.17 18.37
N GLU A 98 12.24 3.11 19.29
CA GLU A 98 13.07 3.14 20.50
C GLU A 98 13.91 1.88 20.77
N GLU A 99 15.23 2.01 20.72
CA GLU A 99 16.09 2.01 21.92
C GLU A 99 17.56 1.92 21.52
N GLN A 100 18.35 2.85 22.04
CA GLN A 100 19.81 2.86 22.31
C GLN A 100 20.40 4.21 21.90
N GLN A 101 21.03 5.03 22.74
CA GLN A 101 21.29 5.04 24.17
C GLN A 101 22.00 6.39 24.41
N GLU A 102 21.82 6.99 25.59
CA GLU A 102 22.77 7.94 26.21
C GLU A 102 23.08 9.26 25.49
N ALA A 103 22.30 10.33 25.75
CA ALA A 103 22.85 11.69 25.66
C ALA A 103 22.12 12.79 26.46
N ASP A 104 20.82 12.68 26.77
CA ASP A 104 20.08 13.83 27.34
C ASP A 104 19.67 13.68 28.82
N THR A 105 20.01 12.57 29.47
CA THR A 105 19.84 12.41 30.93
C THR A 105 20.89 13.16 31.75
N VAL A 106 21.95 13.70 31.13
CA VAL A 106 23.05 14.38 31.86
C VAL A 106 22.85 15.91 31.96
N ARG A 107 22.17 16.54 31.00
CA ARG A 107 22.15 18.02 30.94
C ARG A 107 21.16 18.68 31.89
N ARG A 108 20.02 18.05 32.19
CA ARG A 108 19.00 18.64 33.09
C ARG A 108 19.27 18.40 34.58
N ARG A 109 20.11 17.41 34.93
CA ARG A 109 20.45 17.13 36.33
C ARG A 109 21.66 17.93 36.84
N ALA A 110 22.48 18.48 35.94
CA ALA A 110 23.68 19.24 36.28
C ALA A 110 23.44 20.75 36.47
N LEU A 111 22.25 21.28 36.12
CA LEU A 111 21.99 22.73 36.18
C LEU A 111 20.98 23.18 37.23
N GLY A 112 20.33 22.29 37.99
CA GLY A 112 19.53 22.69 39.15
C GLY A 112 18.58 23.88 38.90
N LEU A 113 17.89 23.88 37.75
CA LEU A 113 16.86 24.84 37.37
C LEU A 113 15.54 24.09 37.16
#